data_AF-A0A3C0CWP9-F1
#
_entry.id   AF-A0A3C0CWP9-F1
#
_cell.length_a   1.000
_cell.length_b   1.000
_cell.length_c   1.000
_cell.angle_alpha   90.00
_cell.angle_beta   90.00
_cell.angle_gamma   90.00
#
_symmetry.space_group_name_H-M   'P 1'
#
loop_
_entity.id
_entity.type
_entity.pdbx_description
1 polymer ?
#
loop_
_entity_poly.entity_id
_entity_poly.type
_entity_poly.pdbx_seq_one_letter_code
_entity_poly.pdbx_strand_id
1 'polypeptide(L)'
;WMESIREAGLTPEFYANRRRDYGETLPWDHINSGIAKEFLIREDKKAEEGAVTPDCRLGGCTGCGIKSILPKDSCKGVPGIACTS
;
A
#
# COMPACT_ATOMS: atom_id res chain seq x y z
N TRP A 1 -15.60 9.43 23.48
CA TRP A 1 -15.11 8.40 22.53
C TRP A 1 -15.43 6.99 23.02
N MET A 2 -14.87 6.52 24.14
CA MET A 2 -15.20 5.18 24.68
C MET A 2 -16.68 4.98 24.99
N GLU A 3 -17.33 6.01 25.55
CA GLU A 3 -18.77 5.97 25.82
C GLU A 3 -19.61 5.80 24.54
N SER A 4 -19.28 6.55 23.50
CA SER A 4 -19.97 6.44 22.20
C SER A 4 -19.75 5.08 21.54
N ILE A 5 -18.56 4.48 21.68
CA ILE A 5 -18.27 3.12 21.20
C ILE A 5 -19.13 2.10 21.96
N ARG A 6 -19.25 2.26 23.29
CA ARG A 6 -20.07 1.42 24.16
C ARG A 6 -21.56 1.52 23.81
N GLU A 7 -22.07 2.73 23.61
CA GLU A 7 -23.47 2.98 23.20
C GLU A 7 -23.80 2.39 21.83
N ALA A 8 -22.84 2.40 20.90
CA ALA A 8 -22.98 1.78 19.58
C ALA A 8 -22.89 0.24 19.62
N GLY A 9 -22.64 -0.37 20.79
CA GLY A 9 -22.46 -1.81 20.92
C GLY A 9 -21.19 -2.34 20.26
N LEU A 10 -20.17 -1.48 20.10
CA LEU A 10 -18.92 -1.82 19.45
C LEU A 10 -17.84 -2.19 20.49
N THR A 11 -16.91 -3.05 20.07
CA THR A 11 -15.76 -3.46 20.88
C THR A 11 -14.48 -2.85 20.28
N PRO A 12 -13.82 -1.89 20.93
CA PRO A 12 -12.64 -1.25 20.36
C PRO A 12 -11.48 -2.23 20.13
N GLU A 13 -11.34 -3.24 20.99
CA GLU A 13 -10.32 -4.29 20.91
C GLU A 13 -10.48 -5.12 19.62
N PHE A 14 -11.71 -5.31 19.15
CA PHE A 14 -11.99 -6.01 17.89
C PHE A 14 -11.35 -5.28 16.71
N TYR A 15 -11.38 -3.94 16.69
CA TYR A 15 -10.83 -3.17 15.57
C TYR A 15 -9.32 -3.01 15.65
N ALA A 16 -8.79 -2.82 16.88
CA ALA A 16 -7.39 -2.52 17.13
C ALA A 16 -6.47 -3.75 17.10
N ASN A 17 -6.90 -4.89 17.63
CA ASN A 17 -6.02 -6.04 17.87
C ASN A 17 -6.20 -7.18 16.87
N ARG A 18 -7.23 -7.10 16.02
CA ARG A 18 -7.52 -8.14 15.05
C ARG A 18 -6.50 -8.11 13.90
N ARG A 19 -5.86 -9.25 13.66
CA ARG A 19 -5.15 -9.51 12.40
C ARG A 19 -6.16 -9.58 11.25
N ARG A 20 -5.86 -8.85 10.19
CA ARG A 20 -6.66 -8.81 8.96
C ARG A 20 -6.03 -9.71 7.92
N ASP A 21 -6.85 -10.44 7.21
CA ASP A 21 -6.41 -11.23 6.06
C ASP A 21 -6.38 -10.31 4.83
N TYR A 22 -5.52 -10.57 3.84
CA TYR A 22 -5.49 -9.72 2.65
C TYR A 22 -6.61 -10.04 1.65
N GLY A 23 -7.28 -11.18 1.80
CA GLY A 23 -8.41 -11.64 1.00
C GLY A 23 -9.76 -11.05 1.42
N GLU A 24 -9.86 -10.42 2.59
CA GLU A 24 -11.04 -9.62 2.95
C GLU A 24 -10.96 -8.20 2.36
N THR A 25 -12.09 -7.50 2.41
CA THR A 25 -12.15 -6.06 2.14
C THR A 25 -11.46 -5.31 3.29
N LEU A 26 -10.30 -4.74 2.98
CA LEU A 26 -9.53 -3.97 3.94
C LEU A 26 -10.15 -2.58 4.13
N PRO A 27 -10.04 -1.96 5.32
CA PRO A 27 -10.61 -0.63 5.57
C PRO A 27 -10.16 0.45 4.58
N TRP A 28 -8.98 0.29 3.97
CA TRP A 28 -8.41 1.22 2.99
C TRP A 28 -8.63 0.80 1.53
N ASP A 29 -9.31 -0.32 1.23
CA ASP A 29 -9.52 -0.77 -0.16
C ASP A 29 -10.33 0.23 -1.01
N HIS A 30 -11.09 1.11 -0.37
CA HIS A 30 -11.82 2.19 -1.05
C HIS A 30 -10.93 3.39 -1.40
N ILE A 31 -9.67 3.42 -0.95
CA ILE A 31 -8.73 4.51 -1.18
C ILE A 31 -7.88 4.18 -2.41
N ASN A 32 -8.04 4.96 -3.47
CA ASN A 32 -7.20 4.84 -4.66
C ASN A 32 -6.02 5.82 -4.63
N SER A 33 -4.83 5.31 -4.30
CA SER A 33 -3.57 6.07 -4.33
C SER A 33 -2.76 5.88 -5.63
N GLY A 34 -3.25 5.07 -6.57
CA GLY A 34 -2.49 4.64 -7.75
C GLY A 34 -1.46 3.54 -7.49
N ILE A 35 -1.30 3.09 -6.24
CA ILE A 35 -0.45 1.97 -5.88
C ILE A 35 -1.27 0.68 -5.93
N ALA A 36 -0.72 -0.37 -6.53
CA ALA A 36 -1.37 -1.68 -6.62
C ALA A 36 -1.51 -2.32 -5.22
N LYS A 37 -2.67 -2.92 -4.93
CA LYS A 37 -2.93 -3.61 -3.65
C LYS A 37 -1.90 -4.72 -3.41
N GLU A 38 -1.52 -5.44 -4.46
CA GLU A 38 -0.53 -6.51 -4.44
C GLU A 38 0.85 -6.01 -4.03
N PHE A 39 1.20 -4.77 -4.43
CA PHE A 39 2.44 -4.13 -4.00
C PHE A 39 2.39 -3.86 -2.49
N LEU A 40 1.31 -3.27 -1.98
CA LEU A 40 1.16 -2.97 -0.55
C LEU A 40 1.24 -4.25 0.30
N ILE A 41 0.59 -5.33 -0.13
CA ILE A 41 0.65 -6.64 0.55
C ILE A 41 2.10 -7.17 0.59
N ARG A 42 2.84 -7.04 -0.52
CA ARG A 42 4.23 -7.48 -0.59
C ARG A 42 5.15 -6.66 0.31
N GLU A 43 4.94 -5.34 0.37
CA GLU A 43 5.73 -4.46 1.24
C GLU A 43 5.44 -4.68 2.72
N ASP A 44 4.19 -4.97 3.09
CA ASP A 44 3.82 -5.32 4.46
C ASP A 44 4.52 -6.60 4.92
N LYS A 45 4.53 -7.65 4.09
CA LYS A 45 5.29 -8.89 4.36
C LYS A 45 6.79 -8.65 4.55
N LYS A 46 7.40 -7.82 3.71
CA LYS A 46 8.81 -7.44 3.86
C LYS A 46 9.04 -6.68 5.17
N ALA A 47 8.11 -5.82 5.57
CA ALA A 47 8.20 -5.08 6.82
C ALA A 47 8.16 -6.02 8.03
N GLU A 48 7.34 -7.08 7.99
CA GLU A 48 7.35 -8.14 9.01
C GLU A 48 8.72 -8.86 9.08
N GLU A 49 9.39 -9.03 7.95
CA GLU A 49 10.75 -9.60 7.84
C GLU A 49 11.87 -8.59 8.16
N GLY A 50 11.55 -7.31 8.40
CA GLY A 50 12.53 -6.24 8.59
C GLY A 50 13.31 -5.87 7.33
N ALA A 51 12.85 -6.31 6.16
CA ALA A 51 13.48 -6.05 4.87
C ALA A 51 13.05 -4.69 4.30
N VAL A 52 14.01 -3.94 3.75
CA VAL A 52 13.76 -2.63 3.12
C VAL A 52 13.63 -2.75 1.61
N THR A 53 12.71 -1.98 1.03
CA THR A 53 12.66 -1.79 -0.41
C THR A 53 13.56 -0.62 -0.81
N PRO A 54 14.46 -0.79 -1.80
CA PRO A 54 15.40 0.24 -2.21
C PRO A 54 14.67 1.43 -2.87
N ASP A 55 15.30 2.60 -2.82
CA ASP A 55 14.80 3.80 -3.50
C ASP A 55 14.72 3.55 -5.01
N CYS A 56 13.50 3.64 -5.56
CA CYS A 56 13.26 3.34 -6.96
C CYS A 56 13.94 4.30 -7.95
N ARG A 57 14.40 5.46 -7.48
CA ARG A 57 15.18 6.44 -8.26
C ARG A 57 16.65 6.05 -8.40
N LEU A 58 17.15 5.23 -7.47
CA LEU A 58 18.56 4.84 -7.40
C LEU A 58 18.77 3.37 -7.76
N GLY A 59 17.83 2.49 -7.36
CA GLY A 59 17.91 1.04 -7.52
C GLY A 59 17.00 0.45 -8.60
N GLY A 60 16.33 1.28 -9.40
CA GLY A 60 15.40 0.86 -10.43
C GLY A 60 13.96 0.69 -9.93
N CYS A 61 13.00 0.58 -10.87
CA CYS A 61 11.58 0.54 -10.55
C CYS A 61 11.20 -0.65 -9.64
N THR A 62 10.52 -0.37 -8.53
CA THR A 62 10.09 -1.39 -7.54
C THR A 62 8.75 -2.04 -7.89
N GLY A 63 8.07 -1.56 -8.93
CA GLY A 63 6.80 -2.12 -9.41
C GLY A 63 5.58 -1.76 -8.55
N CYS A 64 5.50 -0.53 -8.02
CA CYS A 64 4.36 -0.09 -7.19
C CYS A 64 3.04 0.07 -7.93
N GLY A 65 3.02 -0.05 -9.26
CA GLY A 65 1.81 0.10 -10.06
C GLY A 65 1.53 1.54 -10.51
N ILE A 66 2.17 2.56 -9.93
CA ILE A 66 1.87 3.98 -10.24
C ILE A 66 2.04 4.34 -11.73
N LYS A 67 2.89 3.60 -12.45
CA LYS A 67 3.07 3.76 -13.90
C LYS A 67 1.80 3.52 -14.72
N SER A 68 0.82 2.76 -14.19
CA SER A 68 -0.45 2.50 -14.89
C SER A 68 -1.38 3.71 -14.91
N ILE A 69 -1.24 4.63 -13.96
CA ILE A 69 -2.07 5.84 -13.85
C ILE A 69 -1.37 7.11 -14.36
N LEU A 70 -0.04 7.08 -14.48
CA LEU A 70 0.73 8.22 -14.97
C LEU A 70 0.73 8.29 -16.50
N PRO A 71 0.72 9.50 -17.11
CA PRO A 71 0.91 9.66 -18.54
C PRO A 71 2.20 9.00 -19.01
N LYS A 72 2.18 8.31 -20.16
CA LYS A 72 3.34 7.58 -20.72
C LYS A 72 4.59 8.45 -20.90
N ASP A 73 4.40 9.76 -20.98
CA ASP A 73 5.47 10.76 -21.19
C ASP A 73 6.15 11.20 -19.88
N SER A 74 5.56 10.86 -18.73
CA SER A 74 6.02 11.31 -17.39
C SER A 74 7.38 10.73 -16.96
N CYS A 75 7.84 9.67 -17.63
CA CYS A 75 9.13 9.03 -17.36
C CYS A 75 10.30 9.69 -18.12
N LYS A 76 10.06 10.69 -18.97
CA LYS A 76 11.12 11.36 -19.74
C LYS A 76 12.00 12.20 -18.80
N GLY A 77 13.25 11.74 -18.59
CA GLY A 77 14.28 12.53 -17.91
C GLY A 77 14.56 12.16 -16.45
N VAL A 78 13.94 11.11 -15.90
CA VAL A 78 14.26 10.62 -14.54
C VAL A 78 15.25 9.44 -14.62
N PRO A 79 16.49 9.59 -14.12
CA PRO A 79 17.46 8.50 -14.07
C PRO A 79 16.89 7.29 -13.32
N GLY A 80 17.06 6.07 -13.84
CA GLY A 80 16.67 4.83 -13.16
C GLY A 80 15.21 4.38 -13.35
N ILE A 81 14.34 5.21 -13.95
CA ILE A 81 13.00 4.78 -14.35
C ILE A 81 13.10 4.15 -15.73
N ALA A 82 13.24 2.81 -15.78
CA ALA A 82 13.07 2.07 -17.02
C ALA A 82 11.63 2.27 -17.52
N CYS A 83 11.50 3.12 -18.54
CA CYS A 83 10.31 3.27 -19.35
C CYS A 83 10.09 1.94 -20.08
N THR A 84 9.37 1.05 -19.41
CA THR A 84 8.92 -0.19 -20.02
C THR A 84 7.75 0.21 -20.90
N SER A 85 7.99 0.17 -22.21
CA SER A 85 7.06 0.42 -23.31
C SER A 85 5.63 -0.02 -23.03
#